data_AF-A0A961S5U8-F1
#
_entry.id   AF-A0A961S5U8-F1
#
_cell.length_a   1.000
_cell.length_b   1.000
_cell.length_c   1.000
_cell.angle_alpha   90.00
_cell.angle_beta   90.00
_cell.angle_gamma   90.00
#
_symmetry.space_group_name_H-M   'P 1'
#
loop_
_entity.id
_entity.type
_entity.pdbx_description
1 polymer ?
#
loop_
_entity_poly.entity_id
_entity_poly.type
_entity_poly.pdbx_seq_one_letter_code
_entity_poly.pdbx_strand_id
1 'polypeptide(L)'
;FLLVTHDQEEALSMSDRVSVMREGRIEQTGSPRDLYDRPVNRYVADFVGKTNFFPAPKAGQVLSVRPEMIEIAATGIELPDGLSTRESVKVLNRIFLGEHTEYRVAHQQLGEFMVMAPRKTERQGGAFNIGEEIVVGWRKDAERLLPDT
;
A
#
# COMPACT_ATOMS: atom_id res chain seq x y z
N PHE A 1 -3.99 -18.18 -24.35
CA PHE A 1 -5.42 -17.78 -24.30
C PHE A 1 -5.47 -16.26 -24.16
N LEU A 2 -6.56 -15.62 -24.57
CA LEU A 2 -6.79 -14.19 -24.32
C LEU A 2 -8.03 -14.09 -23.42
N LEU A 3 -7.87 -13.50 -22.25
CA LEU A 3 -8.95 -13.24 -21.30
C LEU A 3 -9.11 -11.72 -21.17
N VAL A 4 -10.35 -11.25 -21.22
CA VAL A 4 -10.69 -9.84 -20.97
C VAL A 4 -11.68 -9.85 -19.80
N THR A 5 -11.27 -9.23 -18.70
CA THR A 5 -12.06 -9.17 -17.47
C THR A 5 -11.97 -7.79 -16.86
N HIS A 6 -12.96 -7.46 -16.03
CA HIS A 6 -12.92 -6.31 -15.14
C HIS A 6 -12.48 -6.69 -13.73
N ASP A 7 -12.34 -8.00 -13.46
CA ASP A 7 -11.87 -8.52 -12.19
C ASP A 7 -10.33 -8.58 -12.18
N GLN A 8 -9.74 -7.77 -11.31
CA GLN A 8 -8.30 -7.66 -11.17
C GLN A 8 -7.68 -8.95 -10.61
N GLU A 9 -8.34 -9.60 -9.64
CA GLU A 9 -7.82 -10.83 -9.03
C GLU A 9 -7.76 -11.96 -10.05
N GLU A 10 -8.76 -12.07 -10.91
CA GLU A 10 -8.78 -13.02 -12.03
C GLU A 10 -7.61 -12.74 -12.99
N ALA A 11 -7.43 -11.47 -13.41
CA ALA A 11 -6.37 -11.10 -14.34
C ALA A 11 -4.96 -11.40 -13.78
N LEU A 12 -4.72 -11.07 -12.50
CA LEU A 12 -3.41 -11.19 -11.85
C LEU A 12 -3.08 -12.63 -11.44
N SER A 13 -4.07 -13.47 -11.15
CA SER A 13 -3.85 -14.85 -10.71
C SER A 13 -3.74 -15.86 -11.85
N MET A 14 -4.40 -15.60 -12.99
CA MET A 14 -4.48 -16.56 -14.08
C MET A 14 -3.52 -16.28 -15.25
N SER A 15 -2.99 -15.07 -15.36
CA SER A 15 -2.28 -14.63 -16.57
C SER A 15 -0.77 -14.50 -16.36
N ASP A 16 0.03 -15.02 -17.30
CA ASP A 16 1.48 -14.79 -17.33
C ASP A 16 1.83 -13.33 -17.65
N ARG A 17 0.96 -12.66 -18.41
CA ARG A 17 1.07 -11.27 -18.82
C ARG A 17 -0.29 -10.59 -18.78
N VAL A 18 -0.32 -9.39 -18.24
CA VAL A 18 -1.52 -8.56 -18.11
C VAL A 18 -1.25 -7.22 -18.78
N SER A 19 -2.25 -6.71 -19.50
CA SER A 19 -2.26 -5.36 -20.05
C SER A 19 -3.30 -4.52 -19.32
N VAL A 20 -2.85 -3.52 -18.56
CA VAL A 20 -3.71 -2.54 -17.91
C VAL A 20 -4.08 -1.48 -18.94
N MET A 21 -5.37 -1.16 -19.04
CA MET A 21 -5.88 -0.21 -20.03
C MET A 21 -6.69 0.90 -19.37
N ARG A 22 -6.56 2.12 -19.88
CA ARG A 22 -7.37 3.29 -19.51
C ARG A 22 -7.78 4.04 -20.77
N GLU A 23 -9.05 4.42 -20.85
CA GLU A 23 -9.59 5.22 -21.97
C GLU A 23 -9.27 4.62 -23.36
N GLY A 24 -9.30 3.29 -23.47
CA GLY A 24 -9.01 2.57 -24.72
C GLY A 24 -7.53 2.49 -25.10
N ARG A 25 -6.61 2.93 -24.23
CA ARG A 25 -5.16 2.82 -24.43
C ARG A 25 -4.55 1.86 -23.41
N ILE A 26 -3.49 1.17 -23.82
CA ILE A 26 -2.68 0.36 -22.90
C ILE A 26 -1.77 1.30 -22.11
N GLU A 27 -1.92 1.28 -20.79
CA GLU A 27 -1.07 2.03 -19.86
C GLU A 27 0.22 1.26 -19.58
N GLN A 28 0.11 -0.04 -19.32
CA GLN A 28 1.25 -0.91 -19.05
C GLN A 28 0.93 -2.37 -19.39
N THR A 29 1.93 -3.07 -19.94
CA THR A 29 1.90 -4.53 -20.10
C THR A 29 3.09 -5.14 -19.36
N GLY A 30 2.85 -6.17 -18.55
CA GLY A 30 3.90 -6.85 -17.79
C GLY A 30 3.41 -8.13 -17.15
N SER A 31 4.27 -8.81 -16.39
CA SER A 31 3.81 -9.85 -15.48
C SER A 31 2.97 -9.23 -14.35
N PRO A 32 2.06 -9.98 -13.69
CA PRO A 32 1.33 -9.50 -12.51
C PRO A 32 2.26 -8.90 -11.46
N ARG A 33 3.41 -9.54 -11.23
CA ARG A 33 4.45 -9.04 -10.31
C ARG A 33 5.05 -7.73 -10.77
N ASP A 34 5.41 -7.59 -12.04
CA ASP A 34 5.99 -6.33 -12.55
C ASP A 34 4.99 -5.17 -12.46
N LEU A 35 3.72 -5.43 -12.76
CA LEU A 35 2.66 -4.43 -12.64
C LEU A 35 2.47 -4.00 -11.16
N TYR A 36 2.61 -4.93 -10.22
CA TYR A 36 2.47 -4.65 -8.79
C TYR A 36 3.69 -3.91 -8.23
N ASP A 37 4.90 -4.42 -8.51
CA ASP A 37 6.18 -3.96 -7.93
C ASP A 37 6.72 -2.70 -8.62
N ARG A 38 6.39 -2.52 -9.91
CA ARG A 38 6.91 -1.46 -10.79
C ARG A 38 5.81 -0.85 -11.68
N PRO A 39 4.75 -0.27 -11.09
CA PRO A 39 3.75 0.45 -11.85
C PRO A 39 4.36 1.69 -12.51
N VAL A 40 3.95 2.00 -13.74
CA VAL A 40 4.50 3.16 -14.50
C VAL A 40 3.88 4.50 -14.10
N ASN A 41 2.69 4.50 -13.51
CA ASN A 41 1.97 5.70 -13.06
C ASN A 41 1.02 5.38 -11.90
N ARG A 42 0.41 6.44 -11.35
CA ARG A 42 -0.59 6.33 -10.27
C ARG A 42 -1.74 5.40 -10.63
N TYR A 43 -2.26 5.50 -11.86
CA TYR A 43 -3.39 4.69 -12.30
C TYR A 43 -3.08 3.19 -12.24
N VAL A 44 -1.94 2.75 -12.79
CA VAL A 44 -1.56 1.33 -12.75
C VAL A 44 -1.31 0.88 -11.32
N ALA A 45 -0.70 1.72 -10.48
CA ALA A 45 -0.46 1.38 -9.07
C ALA A 45 -1.77 1.13 -8.30
N ASP A 46 -2.77 1.99 -8.52
CA ASP A 46 -4.11 1.92 -7.93
C ASP A 46 -4.93 0.75 -8.49
N PHE A 47 -4.78 0.48 -9.79
CA PHE A 47 -5.52 -0.58 -10.47
C PHE A 47 -5.04 -1.98 -10.07
N VAL A 48 -3.75 -2.18 -9.84
CA VAL A 48 -3.19 -3.55 -9.67
C VAL A 48 -3.27 -4.01 -8.21
N GLY A 49 -3.53 -3.11 -7.27
CA GLY A 49 -3.75 -3.46 -5.88
C GLY A 49 -3.80 -2.26 -4.97
N LYS A 50 -4.09 -2.51 -3.69
CA LYS A 50 -4.17 -1.47 -2.66
C LYS A 50 -2.84 -0.72 -2.57
N THR A 51 -2.92 0.60 -2.48
CA THR A 51 -1.75 1.46 -2.31
C THR A 51 -2.15 2.75 -1.61
N ASN A 52 -1.21 3.34 -0.88
CA ASN A 52 -1.36 4.66 -0.30
C ASN A 52 -0.64 5.67 -1.17
N PHE A 53 -1.30 6.81 -1.43
CA PHE A 53 -0.70 7.92 -2.14
C PHE A 53 -0.50 9.10 -1.19
N PHE A 54 0.74 9.57 -1.11
CA PHE A 54 1.13 10.74 -0.33
C PHE A 54 1.64 11.87 -1.26
N PRO A 55 1.62 13.13 -0.80
CA PRO A 55 2.22 14.24 -1.54
C PRO A 55 3.68 13.97 -1.88
N ALA A 56 4.05 14.16 -3.15
CA ALA A 56 5.44 14.07 -3.58
C ALA A 56 6.13 15.45 -3.54
N PRO A 57 7.48 15.49 -3.42
CA PRO A 57 8.24 16.74 -3.50
C PRO A 57 8.15 17.45 -4.86
N LYS A 58 7.88 16.70 -5.94
CA LYS A 58 7.86 17.21 -7.31
C LYS A 58 6.42 17.32 -7.81
N ALA A 59 6.06 18.48 -8.36
CA ALA A 59 4.76 18.68 -8.99
C ALA A 59 4.50 17.66 -10.12
N GLY A 60 3.27 17.18 -10.21
CA GLY A 60 2.86 16.15 -11.17
C GLY A 60 3.32 14.73 -10.79
N GLN A 61 3.76 14.51 -9.55
CA GLN A 61 4.08 13.19 -9.02
C GLN A 61 3.35 12.92 -7.70
N VAL A 62 3.20 11.64 -7.38
CA VAL A 62 2.75 11.14 -6.08
C VAL A 62 3.75 10.14 -5.52
N LEU A 63 3.85 10.08 -4.20
CA LEU A 63 4.58 9.04 -3.50
C LEU A 63 3.62 7.89 -3.23
N SER A 64 3.90 6.73 -3.79
CA SER A 64 3.12 5.51 -3.59
C SER A 64 3.85 4.60 -2.60
N VAL A 65 3.13 4.09 -1.60
CA VAL A 65 3.61 3.12 -0.61
C VAL A 65 2.54 2.04 -0.42
N ARG A 66 2.93 0.78 -0.62
CA ARG A 66 2.01 -0.35 -0.44
C ARG A 66 1.70 -0.57 1.05
N PRO A 67 0.45 -0.90 1.44
CA PRO A 67 0.06 -1.03 2.84
C PRO A 67 0.84 -2.09 3.60
N GLU A 68 1.23 -3.18 2.94
CA GLU A 68 2.01 -4.28 3.53
C GLU A 68 3.50 -3.96 3.70
N MET A 69 3.96 -2.85 3.13
CA MET A 69 5.32 -2.32 3.30
C MET A 69 5.39 -1.26 4.42
N ILE A 70 4.27 -0.98 5.09
CA ILE A 70 4.20 -0.09 6.24
C ILE A 70 4.24 -0.92 7.51
N GLU A 71 5.28 -0.70 8.31
CA GLU A 71 5.44 -1.28 9.63
C GLU A 71 4.60 -0.50 10.66
N ILE A 72 4.14 -1.21 11.68
CA ILE A 72 3.23 -0.71 12.72
C ILE A 72 3.65 -1.23 14.09
N ALA A 73 3.66 -0.37 15.09
CA ALA A 73 4.03 -0.72 16.46
C ALA A 73 3.28 0.15 17.48
N ALA A 74 3.12 -0.36 18.70
CA ALA A 74 2.58 0.44 19.80
C ALA A 74 3.52 1.61 20.11
N THR A 75 2.97 2.70 20.65
CA THR A 75 3.76 3.83 21.11
C THR A 75 4.79 3.38 22.15
N GLY A 76 6.06 3.70 21.91
CA GLY A 76 7.19 3.31 22.78
C GLY A 76 7.82 1.96 22.45
N ILE A 77 7.28 1.19 21.51
CA ILE A 77 7.97 0.03 20.92
C ILE A 77 8.84 0.52 19.76
N GLU A 78 10.11 0.12 19.76
CA GLU A 78 11.01 0.43 18.66
C GLU A 78 10.61 -0.34 17.39
N LEU A 79 10.33 0.41 16.34
CA LEU A 79 10.29 -0.12 14.99
C LEU A 79 11.71 -0.45 14.49
N PRO A 80 11.86 -1.34 13.50
CA PRO A 80 13.16 -1.69 12.93
C PRO A 80 14.01 -0.47 12.55
N ASP A 81 15.33 -0.66 12.55
CA ASP A 81 16.26 0.35 12.06
C ASP A 81 16.15 0.55 10.54
N GLY A 82 16.54 1.74 10.07
CA GLY A 82 16.56 2.06 8.63
C GLY A 82 15.21 2.43 8.02
N LEU A 83 14.21 2.72 8.85
CA LEU A 83 12.99 3.41 8.40
C LEU A 83 13.33 4.83 7.95
N SER A 84 12.76 5.24 6.83
CA SER A 84 12.89 6.61 6.30
C SER A 84 11.87 7.56 6.93
N THR A 85 10.78 7.00 7.44
CA THR A 85 9.65 7.72 8.01
C THR A 85 9.20 7.04 9.29
N ARG A 86 8.84 7.83 10.31
CA ARG A 86 8.24 7.36 11.57
C ARG A 86 7.19 8.38 12.01
N GLU A 87 5.92 8.03 11.86
CA GLU A 87 4.79 8.92 12.17
C GLU A 87 3.93 8.35 13.29
N SER A 88 3.42 9.24 14.16
CA SER A 88 2.37 8.89 15.12
C SER A 88 1.00 9.02 14.45
N VAL A 89 0.19 7.98 14.51
CA VAL A 89 -1.10 7.91 13.84
C VAL A 89 -2.17 7.34 14.76
N LYS A 90 -3.44 7.70 14.47
CA LYS A 90 -4.59 7.20 15.21
C LYS A 90 -5.31 6.11 14.42
N VAL A 91 -5.62 4.99 15.05
CA VAL A 91 -6.41 3.92 14.42
C VAL A 91 -7.87 4.37 14.27
N LEU A 92 -8.38 4.38 13.06
CA LEU A 92 -9.78 4.69 12.75
C LEU A 92 -10.63 3.44 12.61
N ASN A 93 -10.08 2.40 11.98
CA ASN A 93 -10.79 1.15 11.73
C ASN A 93 -9.81 -0.04 11.67
N ARG A 94 -10.32 -1.24 11.93
CA ARG A 94 -9.60 -2.51 11.77
C ARG A 94 -10.48 -3.56 11.12
N ILE A 95 -9.94 -4.27 10.14
CA ILE A 95 -10.62 -5.37 9.44
C ILE A 95 -9.72 -6.59 9.54
N PHE A 96 -10.23 -7.66 10.16
CA PHE A 96 -9.51 -8.92 10.27
C PHE A 96 -9.72 -9.77 9.01
N LEU A 97 -8.64 -10.10 8.31
CA LEU A 97 -8.61 -10.84 7.06
C LEU A 97 -7.79 -12.14 7.20
N GLY A 98 -7.95 -12.85 8.32
CA GLY A 98 -7.29 -14.13 8.58
C GLY A 98 -5.81 -13.98 8.97
N GLU A 99 -4.92 -14.02 7.98
CA GLU A 99 -3.46 -13.93 8.22
C GLU A 99 -2.96 -12.48 8.31
N HIS A 100 -3.79 -11.52 7.91
CA HIS A 100 -3.49 -10.09 7.99
C HIS A 100 -4.65 -9.34 8.64
N THR A 101 -4.33 -8.19 9.21
CA THR A 101 -5.30 -7.19 9.64
C THR A 101 -5.05 -5.91 8.86
N GLU A 102 -6.10 -5.38 8.24
CA GLU A 102 -6.07 -4.07 7.63
C GLU A 102 -6.46 -3.02 8.66
N TYR A 103 -5.57 -2.07 8.88
CA TYR A 103 -5.78 -0.91 9.71
C TYR A 103 -5.97 0.31 8.81
N ARG A 104 -7.03 1.09 9.06
CA ARG A 104 -7.15 2.44 8.55
C ARG A 104 -6.69 3.40 9.64
N VAL A 105 -5.73 4.25 9.33
CA VAL A 105 -5.11 5.17 10.28
C VAL A 105 -5.22 6.61 9.79
N ALA A 106 -5.23 7.55 10.73
CA ALA A 106 -5.24 8.98 10.46
C ALA A 106 -3.94 9.63 10.93
N HIS A 107 -3.37 10.46 10.05
CA HIS A 107 -2.23 11.32 10.33
C HIS A 107 -2.58 12.79 10.02
N GLN A 108 -2.02 13.71 10.79
CA GLN A 108 -2.34 15.14 10.68
C GLN A 108 -1.95 15.75 9.31
N GLN A 109 -0.83 15.30 8.73
CA GLN A 109 -0.31 15.85 7.47
C GLN A 109 -0.51 14.91 6.28
N LEU A 110 -0.43 13.60 6.51
CA LEU A 110 -0.53 12.58 5.46
C LEU A 110 -1.98 12.17 5.19
N GLY A 111 -2.93 12.62 6.01
CA GLY A 111 -4.34 12.25 5.91
C GLY A 111 -4.58 10.82 6.36
N GLU A 112 -5.60 10.20 5.78
CA GLU A 112 -5.96 8.81 6.08
C GLU A 112 -5.29 7.84 5.11
N PHE A 113 -4.76 6.76 5.65
CA PHE A 113 -4.12 5.71 4.85
C PHE A 113 -4.27 4.34 5.50
N MET A 114 -3.92 3.31 4.74
CA MET A 114 -4.05 1.92 5.12
C MET A 114 -2.71 1.30 5.50
N VAL A 115 -2.71 0.46 6.51
CA VAL A 115 -1.59 -0.41 6.87
C VAL A 115 -2.08 -1.85 6.89
N MET A 116 -1.35 -2.76 6.27
CA MET A 116 -1.66 -4.19 6.28
C MET A 116 -0.63 -4.90 7.14
N ALA A 117 -1.02 -5.26 8.35
CA ALA A 117 -0.13 -5.90 9.30
C ALA A 117 -0.33 -7.42 9.30
N PRO A 118 0.74 -8.23 9.24
CA PRO A 118 0.61 -9.67 9.42
C PRO A 118 0.21 -9.97 10.87
N ARG A 119 -0.53 -11.05 11.08
CA ARG A 119 -1.01 -11.47 12.40
C ARG A 119 0.10 -11.65 13.44
N LYS A 120 1.35 -11.91 13.01
CA LYS A 120 2.50 -12.03 13.91
C LYS A 120 2.83 -10.71 14.61
N THR A 121 2.62 -9.56 13.96
CA THR A 121 2.84 -8.24 14.54
C THR A 121 1.93 -8.00 15.75
N GLU A 122 0.67 -8.44 15.64
CA GLU A 122 -0.30 -8.39 16.76
C GLU A 122 0.08 -9.30 17.93
N ARG A 123 0.84 -10.38 17.69
CA ARG A 123 1.26 -11.28 18.77
C ARG A 123 2.41 -10.71 19.61
N GLN A 124 3.19 -9.79 19.05
CA GLN A 124 4.33 -9.17 19.74
C GLN A 124 3.92 -7.89 20.49
N GLY A 125 2.88 -7.19 20.05
CA GLY A 125 2.42 -5.92 20.66
C GLY A 125 0.92 -5.85 21.04
N GLY A 126 0.14 -6.90 20.79
CA GLY A 126 -1.33 -6.84 20.84
C GLY A 126 -1.93 -6.33 19.52
N ALA A 127 -3.22 -6.62 19.28
CA ALA A 127 -3.96 -5.99 18.19
C ALA A 127 -4.32 -4.55 18.58
N PHE A 128 -4.10 -3.59 17.68
CA PHE A 128 -4.38 -2.17 17.94
C PHE A 128 -5.87 -1.87 17.88
N ASN A 129 -6.38 -1.11 18.85
CA ASN A 129 -7.80 -0.81 18.96
C ASN A 129 -8.18 0.48 18.23
N ILE A 130 -9.44 0.58 17.82
CA ILE A 130 -9.97 1.82 17.24
C ILE A 130 -9.85 2.93 18.29
N GLY A 131 -9.28 4.06 17.88
CA GLY A 131 -9.01 5.22 18.73
C GLY A 131 -7.61 5.24 19.36
N GLU A 132 -6.86 4.15 19.28
CA GLU A 132 -5.50 4.04 19.81
C GLU A 132 -4.48 4.84 18.98
N GLU A 133 -3.49 5.43 19.66
CA GLU A 133 -2.34 6.07 19.03
C GLU A 133 -1.15 5.10 18.95
N ILE A 134 -0.62 4.98 17.75
CA ILE A 134 0.42 4.01 17.40
C ILE A 134 1.47 4.68 16.51
N VAL A 135 2.60 4.01 16.33
CA VAL A 135 3.67 4.46 15.44
C VAL A 135 3.64 3.60 14.18
N VAL A 136 3.77 4.26 13.04
CA VAL A 136 3.95 3.61 11.74
C VAL A 136 5.21 4.12 11.04
N GLY A 137 5.78 3.31 10.17
CA GLY A 137 6.92 3.72 9.37
C GLY A 137 7.21 2.77 8.23
N TRP A 138 7.94 3.25 7.24
CA TRP A 138 8.39 2.43 6.12
C TRP A 138 9.83 2.78 5.74
N ARG A 139 10.46 1.88 5.00
CA ARG A 139 11.83 2.01 4.50
C ARG A 139 11.83 2.73 3.14
N LYS A 140 12.99 3.29 2.76
CA LYS A 140 13.11 4.06 1.51
C LYS A 140 12.78 3.26 0.26
N ASP A 141 13.04 1.96 0.28
CA ASP A 141 12.80 1.04 -0.84
C ASP A 141 11.32 0.73 -1.07
N ALA A 142 10.47 0.93 -0.06
CA ALA A 142 9.01 0.85 -0.15
C ALA A 142 8.41 2.03 -0.94
N GLU A 143 9.15 3.13 -1.08
CA GLU A 143 8.69 4.32 -1.79
C GLU A 143 8.79 4.18 -3.30
N ARG A 144 7.73 4.63 -3.99
CA ARG A 144 7.70 4.78 -5.45
C ARG A 144 7.20 6.17 -5.81
N LEU A 145 8.04 6.96 -6.46
CA LEU A 145 7.62 8.22 -7.07
C LEU A 145 7.01 7.92 -8.44
N LEU A 146 5.73 8.21 -8.59
CA LEU A 146 4.97 7.94 -9.79
C LEU A 146 4.42 9.23 -10.40
N PRO A 147 4.33 9.35 -11.73
CA PRO A 147 3.52 10.38 -12.37
C PRO A 147 2.07 10.35 -11.85
N ASP A 148 1.53 11.54 -11.55
CA ASP A 148 0.13 11.74 -11.15
C ASP A 148 -0.77 11.93 -12.38
N THR A 149 -0.64 11.01 -13.33
CA THR A 149 -1.39 10.98 -14.60
C THR A 149 -2.21 9.71 -14.69
#